data_AF-A0A660L4E6-F1
#
_entry.id   AF-A0A660L4E6-F1
#
_cell.length_a   1.000
_cell.length_b   1.000
_cell.length_c   1.000
_cell.angle_alpha   90.00
_cell.angle_beta   90.00
_cell.angle_gamma   90.00
#
_symmetry.space_group_name_H-M   'P 1'
#
loop_
_entity.id
_entity.type
_entity.pdbx_description
1 polymer ?
#
loop_
_entity_poly.entity_id
_entity_poly.type
_entity_poly.pdbx_seq_one_letter_code
_entity_poly.pdbx_strand_id
1 'polypeptide(L)'
;MIREYILLFASWAIDLYFYAMILYILSSWIPPLYNTRFVRFLAEISEPYLGFFRRIIPPIGILDISPIFALFVYKFLAMLLLRGLYTVLYAW
;
A
#
# COMPACT_ATOMS: atom_id res chain seq x y z
N MET A 1 -0.13 19.16 20.28
CA MET A 1 1.04 18.28 20.55
C MET A 1 0.74 16.79 20.35
N ILE A 2 0.12 16.06 21.30
CA ILE A 2 -0.05 14.59 21.17
C ILE A 2 -0.88 14.19 19.94
N ARG A 3 -2.00 14.88 19.69
CA ARG A 3 -2.89 14.63 18.54
C ARG A 3 -2.14 14.76 17.20
N GLU A 4 -1.24 15.74 17.08
CA GLU A 4 -0.41 15.92 15.86
C GLU A 4 0.54 14.74 15.67
N TYR A 5 1.23 14.29 16.73
CA TYR A 5 2.14 13.15 16.63
C TYR A 5 1.44 11.87 16.19
N ILE A 6 0.19 11.65 16.65
CA ILE A 6 -0.62 10.51 16.21
C ILE A 6 -0.90 10.58 14.70
N LEU A 7 -1.30 11.75 14.20
CA LEU A 7 -1.57 11.95 12.78
C LEU A 7 -0.31 11.80 11.92
N LEU A 8 0.81 12.34 12.37
CA LEU A 8 2.10 12.21 11.69
C LEU A 8 2.53 10.75 11.59
N PHE A 9 2.45 10.03 12.71
CA PHE A 9 2.77 8.61 12.74
C PHE A 9 1.87 7.80 11.80
N ALA A 10 0.56 8.04 11.83
CA ALA A 10 -0.39 7.38 10.93
C ALA A 10 -0.08 7.68 9.46
N SER A 11 0.21 8.94 9.12
CA SER A 11 0.58 9.34 7.75
C SER A 11 1.86 8.64 7.30
N TRP A 12 2.90 8.60 8.12
CA TRP A 12 4.16 7.95 7.78
C TRP A 12 4.01 6.44 7.61
N ALA A 13 3.23 5.78 8.48
CA ALA A 13 2.94 4.35 8.34
C ALA A 13 2.22 4.04 7.01
N ILE A 14 1.23 4.87 6.66
CA ILE A 14 0.48 4.73 5.41
C ILE A 14 1.38 4.91 4.20
N ASP A 15 2.23 5.94 4.20
CA ASP A 15 3.13 6.21 3.08
C ASP A 15 4.22 5.15 2.96
N LEU A 16 4.78 4.69 4.08
CA LEU A 16 5.76 3.61 4.10
C LEU A 16 5.19 2.34 3.45
N TYR A 17 3.96 1.95 3.81
CA TYR A 17 3.31 0.79 3.22
C TYR A 17 2.99 0.99 1.73
N PHE A 18 2.58 2.20 1.33
CA PHE A 18 2.38 2.55 -0.08
C PHE A 18 3.66 2.38 -0.92
N TYR A 19 4.78 2.92 -0.43
CA TYR A 19 6.05 2.77 -1.12
C TYR A 19 6.57 1.33 -1.09
N ALA A 20 6.32 0.58 -0.02
CA ALA A 20 6.63 -0.85 0.04
C ALA A 20 5.91 -1.63 -1.08
N MET A 21 4.62 -1.37 -1.28
CA MET A 21 3.86 -1.96 -2.39
C MET A 21 4.42 -1.54 -3.75
N ILE A 22 4.75 -0.26 -3.96
CA ILE A 22 5.37 0.21 -5.21
C ILE A 22 6.69 -0.52 -5.48
N LEU A 23 7.58 -0.59 -4.49
CA LEU A 23 8.87 -1.28 -4.63
C LEU A 23 8.67 -2.75 -4.98
N TYR A 24 7.71 -3.42 -4.35
CA TYR A 24 7.36 -4.80 -4.67
C TYR A 24 6.83 -4.95 -6.10
N ILE A 25 5.87 -4.12 -6.51
CA ILE A 25 5.30 -4.13 -7.86
C ILE A 25 6.38 -3.90 -8.91
N LEU A 26 7.23 -2.88 -8.72
CA LEU A 26 8.33 -2.59 -9.65
C LEU A 26 9.36 -3.74 -9.68
N SER A 27 9.64 -4.38 -8.54
CA SER A 27 10.54 -5.54 -8.50
C SER A 27 9.99 -6.74 -9.26
N SER A 28 8.67 -6.87 -9.39
CA SER A 28 8.03 -7.94 -10.18
C SER A 28 8.28 -7.80 -11.68
N TRP A 29 8.60 -6.59 -12.16
CA TRP A 29 8.93 -6.32 -13.56
C TRP A 29 10.41 -6.56 -13.88
N ILE A 30 11.25 -6.77 -12.85
CA ILE A 30 12.69 -6.99 -12.99
C ILE A 30 13.02 -8.37 -12.37
N PRO A 31 12.98 -9.46 -13.14
CA PRO A 31 13.05 -10.83 -12.63
C PRO A 31 14.23 -11.15 -11.67
N PRO A 32 15.45 -10.62 -11.89
CA PRO A 32 16.56 -10.83 -10.96
C PRO A 32 16.33 -10.30 -9.53
N LEU A 33 15.49 -9.27 -9.35
CA LEU A 33 15.23 -8.66 -8.04
C LEU A 33 14.27 -9.49 -7.19
N TYR A 34 13.39 -10.27 -7.83
CA TYR A 34 12.33 -11.03 -7.17
C TYR A 34 12.86 -12.01 -6.11
N ASN A 35 14.04 -12.58 -6.35
CA ASN A 35 14.65 -13.59 -5.47
C ASN A 35 15.51 -13.00 -4.33
N THR A 36 15.49 -11.69 -4.12
CA THR A 36 16.22 -11.06 -3.01
C THR A 36 15.44 -11.19 -1.70
N ARG A 37 16.16 -11.25 -0.56
CA ARG A 37 15.52 -11.31 0.77
C ARG A 37 14.64 -10.09 1.05
N PHE A 38 15.06 -8.92 0.56
CA PHE A 38 14.32 -7.68 0.71
C PHE A 38 12.98 -7.72 -0.05
N VAL A 39 12.98 -8.15 -1.32
CA VAL A 39 11.75 -8.25 -2.11
C VAL A 39 10.80 -9.30 -1.56
N ARG A 40 11.30 -10.44 -1.05
CA ARG A 40 10.47 -11.43 -0.35
C ARG A 40 9.75 -10.84 0.87
N PHE A 41 10.47 -10.05 1.67
CA PHE A 41 9.85 -9.33 2.80
C PHE A 41 8.77 -8.35 2.32
N LEU A 42 9.04 -7.57 1.25
CA LEU A 42 8.03 -6.69 0.68
C LEU A 42 6.81 -7.46 0.14
N ALA A 43 7.03 -8.66 -0.42
CA ALA A 43 5.95 -9.53 -0.87
C ALA A 43 5.09 -9.99 0.32
N GLU A 44 5.69 -10.47 1.41
CA GLU A 44 4.96 -10.93 2.61
C GLU A 44 4.01 -9.87 3.17
N ILE A 45 4.41 -8.59 3.16
CA ILE A 45 3.57 -7.49 3.65
C ILE A 45 2.57 -6.98 2.60
N SER A 46 2.91 -7.02 1.31
CA SER A 46 2.11 -6.41 0.23
C SER A 46 1.09 -7.39 -0.37
N GLU A 47 1.43 -8.68 -0.43
CA GLU A 47 0.62 -9.72 -1.07
C GLU A 47 -0.77 -9.93 -0.46
N PRO A 48 -0.98 -9.86 0.87
CA PRO A 48 -2.33 -9.98 1.43
C PRO A 48 -3.30 -8.93 0.85
N TYR A 49 -2.81 -7.71 0.61
CA TYR A 49 -3.59 -6.64 0.01
C TYR A 49 -3.63 -6.74 -1.52
N LEU A 50 -2.48 -6.79 -2.19
CA LEU A 50 -2.41 -6.83 -3.67
C LEU A 50 -3.05 -8.11 -4.25
N GLY A 51 -2.84 -9.25 -3.59
CA GLY A 51 -3.40 -10.53 -3.98
C GLY A 51 -4.92 -10.58 -3.89
N PHE A 52 -5.54 -9.79 -3.01
CA PHE A 52 -6.99 -9.61 -3.00
C PHE A 52 -7.48 -8.97 -4.30
N PHE A 53 -6.81 -7.93 -4.78
CA PHE A 53 -7.16 -7.27 -6.05
C PHE A 53 -6.89 -8.14 -7.28
N ARG A 54 -5.82 -8.95 -7.27
CA ARG A 54 -5.57 -9.94 -8.34
C ARG A 54 -6.70 -10.96 -8.50
N ARG A 55 -7.44 -11.26 -7.43
CA ARG A 55 -8.61 -12.15 -7.49
C ARG A 55 -9.82 -11.48 -8.14
N ILE A 56 -9.94 -10.16 -8.02
CA ILE A 56 -11.06 -9.37 -8.59
C ILE A 56 -10.76 -8.99 -10.05
N ILE A 57 -9.54 -8.52 -10.30
CA ILE A 57 -9.06 -8.09 -11.61
C ILE A 57 -7.86 -8.98 -11.93
N PRO A 58 -8.07 -10.18 -12.52
CA PRO A 58 -6.96 -11.04 -12.90
C PRO A 58 -6.07 -10.36 -13.95
N PRO A 59 -4.77 -10.71 -14.02
CA PRO A 59 -3.85 -10.16 -15.01
C PRO A 59 -4.36 -10.41 -16.43
N ILE A 60 -4.25 -9.40 -17.30
CA ILE A 60 -4.61 -9.53 -18.71
C ILE A 60 -3.32 -9.77 -19.50
N GLY A 61 -3.04 -11.03 -19.81
CA GLY A 61 -1.78 -11.44 -20.45
C GLY A 61 -0.60 -11.26 -19.50
N ILE A 62 0.46 -10.58 -19.96
CA ILE A 62 1.69 -10.34 -19.18
C ILE A 62 1.55 -9.10 -18.27
N LEU A 63 0.55 -8.24 -18.51
CA LEU A 63 0.34 -7.01 -17.77
C LEU A 63 -0.63 -7.23 -16.60
N ASP A 64 -0.08 -7.20 -15.39
CA ASP A 64 -0.86 -7.13 -14.16
C ASP A 64 -1.27 -5.67 -13.92
N ILE A 65 -2.50 -5.30 -14.32
CA ILE A 65 -3.09 -3.97 -14.10
C ILE A 65 -3.68 -3.86 -12.69
N SER A 66 -3.97 -4.99 -12.05
CA SER A 66 -4.56 -5.05 -10.71
C SER A 66 -3.81 -4.24 -9.64
N PRO A 67 -2.46 -4.13 -9.64
CA PRO A 67 -1.75 -3.35 -8.64
C PRO A 67 -2.00 -1.85 -8.79
N ILE A 68 -2.22 -1.35 -10.01
CA ILE A 68 -2.53 0.06 -10.23
C ILE A 68 -3.86 0.41 -9.56
N PHE A 69 -4.87 -0.44 -9.78
CA PHE A 69 -6.17 -0.27 -9.15
C PHE A 69 -6.08 -0.42 -7.62
N ALA A 70 -5.30 -1.40 -7.13
CA ALA A 70 -5.05 -1.59 -5.70
C ALA A 70 -4.40 -0.34 -5.06
N LEU A 71 -3.41 0.27 -5.72
CA LEU A 71 -2.74 1.49 -5.25
C LEU A 71 -3.70 2.69 -5.21
N PHE A 72 -4.60 2.81 -6.21
CA PHE A 72 -5.62 3.85 -6.23
C PHE A 72 -6.60 3.70 -5.05
N VAL A 73 -7.14 2.49 -4.87
CA VAL A 73 -8.04 2.20 -3.75
C VAL A 73 -7.34 2.43 -2.41
N TYR A 74 -6.06 2.08 -2.31
CA TYR A 74 -5.26 2.30 -1.10
C TYR A 74 -5.17 3.78 -0.77
N LYS A 75 -4.79 4.63 -1.73
CA LYS A 75 -4.69 6.08 -1.51
C LYS A 75 -6.04 6.72 -1.16
N PHE A 76 -7.12 6.23 -1.78
CA PHE A 76 -8.47 6.68 -1.44
C PHE A 76 -8.84 6.33 0.02
N LEU A 77 -8.65 5.07 0.43
CA LEU A 77 -8.93 4.63 1.80
C LEU A 77 -8.04 5.33 2.82
N ALA A 78 -6.76 5.53 2.51
CA ALA A 78 -5.82 6.28 3.34
C ALA A 78 -6.29 7.72 3.58
N MET A 79 -6.77 8.40 2.54
CA MET A 79 -7.31 9.76 2.67
C MET A 79 -8.53 9.79 3.59
N LEU A 80 -9.47 8.85 3.42
CA LEU A 80 -10.64 8.74 4.29
C LEU A 80 -10.26 8.45 5.73
N LEU A 81 -9.31 7.55 5.95
CA LEU A 81 -8.82 7.17 7.28
C LEU A 81 -8.17 8.36 7.98
N LEU A 82 -7.25 9.07 7.32
CA LEU A 82 -6.58 10.23 7.91
C LEU A 82 -7.56 11.37 8.21
N ARG A 83 -8.51 11.63 7.30
CA ARG A 83 -9.54 12.65 7.53
C ARG A 83 -10.45 12.26 8.70
N GLY A 84 -10.90 11.00 8.76
CA GLY A 84 -11.71 10.50 9.87
C GLY A 84 -10.96 10.54 11.20
N LEU A 85 -9.69 10.15 11.21
CA LEU A 85 -8.82 10.21 12.38
C LEU A 85 -8.65 11.67 12.86
N TYR A 86 -8.42 12.61 11.94
CA TYR A 86 -8.40 14.03 12.25
C TYR A 86 -9.72 14.47 12.88
N THR A 87 -10.86 14.16 12.27
CA THR A 87 -12.17 14.55 12.82
C THR A 87 -12.37 14.01 14.24
N VAL A 88 -12.10 12.73 14.49
CA VAL A 88 -12.24 12.14 15.83
C VAL A 88 -11.28 12.78 16.84
N LEU A 89 -10.03 13.03 16.44
CA LEU A 89 -9.04 13.65 17.31
C LEU A 89 -9.34 15.11 17.60
N TYR A 90 -10.04 15.86 16.75
CA TYR A 90 -10.32 17.29 16.96
C TYR A 90 -11.80 17.59 17.27
N ALA A 91 -12.63 16.56 17.44
CA ALA A 91 -14.06 16.71 17.77
C ALA A 91 -14.33 17.16 19.22
N TRP A 92 -13.30 17.22 20.07
CA TRP A 92 -13.41 17.55 21.49
C TRP A 92 -12.25 18.44 21.95
#